data_AF-A0A7S8MZK5-F1
#
_entry.id   AF-A0A7S8MZK5-F1
#
_cell.length_a   1.000
_cell.length_b   1.000
_cell.length_c   1.000
_cell.angle_alpha   90.00
_cell.angle_beta   90.00
_cell.angle_gamma   90.00
#
_symmetry.space_group_name_H-M   'P 1'
#
loop_
_entity.id
_entity.type
_entity.pdbx_description
1 polymer ?
#
loop_
_entity_poly.entity_id
_entity_poly.type
_entity_poly.pdbx_seq_one_letter_code
_entity_poly.pdbx_strand_id
1 'polypeptide(L)'
;MPTFDDPMKDAAEASAALRGLAHASRAFDDPADTYAVIGELLAGVRSLRQVLGQLAETHVAASGQARTDEGDPLIGRAFAYAAADMLREAGTVLDTVEFRLDTASQHSGRIAWHPKAPPDPGGSGPERTTARAGQLTLTVWADTPLGEHQRYAYRIEDAATGEAVEGRDLFTGAGAPVAPERAVRELAGFLSAAGEARQYAIDNPGTSPENAGLFPERIAEAARVNADALSELAEPGPQPPDAPDAAEPAAGRRWISVVFLDGGEGDRMLDLIHASGTDAAIEHLAGYDHGEDTVRDALANGYVYDNPPRGALDRAATKDVYTLTYSPFLGRVSLLREYDAVPDPELLGIDTPAPAARRAERRAASASQPETTDWYARAPRTASPGRGVAL
;
A
#
# COMPACT_ATOMS: atom_id res chain seq x y z
N MET A 1 32.65 -21.84 18.93
CA MET A 1 31.88 -20.74 19.53
C MET A 1 32.38 -19.45 18.90
N PRO A 2 31.49 -18.57 18.40
CA PRO A 2 31.85 -17.19 18.11
C PRO A 2 32.32 -16.51 19.41
N THR A 3 33.38 -15.69 19.31
CA THR A 3 34.01 -15.04 20.47
C THR A 3 33.50 -13.62 20.69
N PHE A 4 32.90 -12.98 19.68
CA PHE A 4 32.25 -11.65 19.76
C PHE A 4 33.16 -10.51 20.29
N ASP A 5 34.47 -10.65 20.08
CA ASP A 5 35.49 -9.72 20.59
C ASP A 5 36.06 -8.80 19.48
N ASP A 6 35.75 -9.07 18.21
CA ASP A 6 36.28 -8.33 17.05
C ASP A 6 35.12 -7.68 16.27
N PRO A 7 34.78 -6.42 16.57
CA PRO A 7 33.62 -5.76 15.97
C PRO A 7 33.73 -5.63 14.44
N MET A 8 34.93 -5.60 13.86
CA MET A 8 35.08 -5.55 12.40
C MET A 8 34.72 -6.89 11.77
N LYS A 9 35.22 -7.98 12.34
CA LYS A 9 34.90 -9.33 11.88
C LYS A 9 33.42 -9.64 12.08
N ASP A 10 32.87 -9.32 13.25
CA ASP A 10 31.48 -9.60 13.60
C ASP A 10 30.51 -8.79 12.72
N ALA A 11 30.84 -7.54 12.36
CA ALA A 11 30.05 -6.76 11.40
C ALA A 11 30.03 -7.38 9.99
N ALA A 12 31.16 -7.95 9.53
CA ALA A 12 31.22 -8.65 8.25
C ALA A 12 30.39 -9.94 8.26
N GLU A 13 30.43 -10.69 9.36
CA GLU A 13 29.61 -11.89 9.55
C GLU A 13 28.11 -11.55 9.59
N ALA A 14 27.71 -10.48 10.29
CA ALA A 14 26.33 -10.00 10.31
C ALA A 14 25.80 -9.64 8.91
N SER A 15 26.60 -8.92 8.11
CA SER A 15 26.26 -8.60 6.71
C SER A 15 26.12 -9.86 5.84
N ALA A 16 27.00 -10.85 6.03
CA ALA A 16 26.90 -12.13 5.34
C ALA A 16 25.63 -12.91 5.73
N ALA A 17 25.30 -12.94 7.03
CA ALA A 17 24.09 -13.59 7.54
C ALA A 17 22.82 -12.96 6.96
N LEU A 18 22.71 -11.63 6.93
CA LEU A 18 21.56 -10.93 6.34
C LEU A 18 21.40 -11.22 4.84
N ARG A 19 22.51 -11.28 4.09
CA ARG A 19 22.47 -11.69 2.66
C ARG A 19 22.01 -13.13 2.49
N GLY A 20 22.49 -14.03 3.34
CA GLY A 20 22.04 -15.43 3.37
C GLY A 20 20.55 -15.55 3.65
N LEU A 21 20.05 -14.80 4.65
CA LEU A 21 18.65 -14.76 5.01
C LEU A 21 17.79 -14.22 3.86
N ALA A 22 18.17 -13.10 3.24
CA ALA A 22 17.48 -12.55 2.08
C ALA A 22 17.44 -13.51 0.88
N HIS A 23 18.41 -14.43 0.79
CA HIS A 23 18.37 -15.49 -0.21
C HIS A 23 17.38 -16.61 0.14
N ALA A 24 17.44 -17.09 1.37
CA ALA A 24 16.58 -18.16 1.85
C ALA A 24 15.10 -17.74 1.91
N SER A 25 14.79 -16.49 2.27
CA SER A 25 13.42 -16.00 2.43
C SER A 25 12.68 -15.73 1.11
N ARG A 26 13.25 -16.10 -0.05
CA ARG A 26 12.54 -16.02 -1.35
C ARG A 26 11.40 -17.02 -1.48
N ALA A 27 11.45 -18.12 -0.72
CA ALA A 27 10.41 -19.13 -0.64
C ALA A 27 10.37 -19.72 0.77
N PHE A 28 9.18 -20.10 1.22
CA PHE A 28 8.97 -20.83 2.47
C PHE A 28 8.21 -22.12 2.16
N ASP A 29 8.77 -23.26 2.55
CA ASP A 29 8.10 -24.56 2.38
C ASP A 29 6.90 -24.70 3.34
N ASP A 30 7.06 -24.18 4.57
CA ASP A 30 5.98 -24.00 5.54
C ASP A 30 5.80 -22.50 5.85
N PRO A 31 4.65 -21.88 5.51
CA PRO A 31 4.36 -20.49 5.86
C PRO A 31 4.43 -20.19 7.36
N ALA A 32 4.29 -21.20 8.23
CA ALA A 32 4.43 -21.04 9.68
C ALA A 32 5.85 -20.60 10.10
N ASP A 33 6.88 -20.95 9.33
CA ASP A 33 8.26 -20.58 9.62
C ASP A 33 8.51 -19.06 9.55
N THR A 34 7.65 -18.32 8.83
CA THR A 34 7.72 -16.85 8.76
C THR A 34 7.65 -16.20 10.14
N TYR A 35 6.89 -16.78 11.07
CA TYR A 35 6.77 -16.29 12.44
C TYR A 35 8.12 -16.30 13.18
N ALA A 36 8.85 -17.41 13.09
CA ALA A 36 10.15 -17.55 13.72
C ALA A 36 11.18 -16.57 13.13
N VAL A 37 11.17 -16.41 11.80
CA VAL A 37 12.05 -15.45 11.11
C VAL A 37 11.78 -14.01 11.52
N ILE A 38 10.51 -13.60 11.67
CA ILE A 38 10.15 -12.26 12.17
C ILE A 38 10.68 -12.05 13.59
N GLY A 39 10.58 -13.07 14.46
CA GLY A 39 11.11 -13.01 15.83
C GLY A 39 12.63 -12.80 15.89
N GLU A 40 13.39 -13.50 15.05
CA GLU A 40 14.85 -13.32 14.96
C GLU A 40 15.24 -11.95 14.38
N LEU A 41 14.49 -11.46 13.38
CA LEU A 41 14.68 -10.10 12.86
C LEU A 41 14.42 -9.02 13.91
N LEU A 42 13.40 -9.19 14.75
CA LEU A 42 13.11 -8.29 15.86
C LEU A 42 14.29 -8.24 16.87
N ALA A 43 14.85 -9.39 17.23
CA ALA A 43 16.05 -9.46 18.08
C ALA A 43 17.28 -8.84 17.39
N GLY A 44 17.44 -9.06 16.09
CA GLY A 44 18.49 -8.46 15.27
C GLY A 44 18.42 -6.94 15.22
N VAL A 45 17.22 -6.35 15.05
CA VAL A 45 17.01 -4.89 15.03
C VAL A 45 17.36 -4.25 16.37
N ARG A 46 16.97 -4.86 17.50
CA ARG A 46 17.36 -4.40 18.84
C ARG A 46 18.88 -4.38 19.02
N SER A 47 19.54 -5.44 18.54
CA SER A 47 21.00 -5.55 18.59
C SER A 47 21.67 -4.52 17.70
N LEU A 48 21.15 -4.29 16.49
CA LEU A 48 21.66 -3.26 15.58
C LEU A 48 21.51 -1.86 16.17
N ARG A 49 20.38 -1.54 16.80
CA ARG A 49 20.19 -0.27 17.52
C ARG A 49 21.26 -0.06 18.59
N GLN A 50 21.58 -1.11 19.35
CA GLN A 50 22.67 -1.05 20.34
C GLN A 50 24.03 -0.80 19.68
N VAL A 51 24.35 -1.49 18.59
CA VAL A 51 25.61 -1.29 17.84
C VAL A 51 25.73 0.15 17.34
N LEU A 52 24.66 0.74 16.77
CA LEU A 52 24.67 2.13 16.33
C LEU A 52 24.95 3.10 17.48
N GLY A 53 24.34 2.87 18.66
CA GLY A 53 24.63 3.63 19.87
C GLY A 53 26.10 3.55 20.29
N GLN A 54 26.67 2.34 20.30
CA GLN A 54 28.07 2.11 20.65
C GLN A 54 29.04 2.79 19.65
N LEU A 55 28.74 2.75 18.35
CA LEU A 55 29.53 3.43 17.34
C LEU A 55 29.47 4.95 17.50
N ALA A 56 28.28 5.50 17.77
CA ALA A 56 28.12 6.94 18.02
C ALA A 56 28.90 7.41 19.25
N GLU A 57 28.87 6.65 20.35
CA GLU A 57 29.66 6.92 21.54
C GLU A 57 31.17 6.84 21.26
N THR A 58 31.60 5.86 20.48
CA THR A 58 33.00 5.71 20.05
C THR A 58 33.47 6.93 19.26
N HIS A 59 32.66 7.42 18.32
CA HIS A 59 32.96 8.64 17.56
C HIS A 59 33.11 9.88 18.46
N VAL A 60 32.21 10.06 19.44
CA VAL A 60 32.30 11.16 20.41
C VAL A 60 33.56 11.05 21.26
N ALA A 61 33.85 9.88 21.80
CA ALA A 61 35.01 9.62 22.65
C ALA A 61 36.34 9.84 21.91
N ALA A 62 36.41 9.42 20.64
CA ALA A 62 37.59 9.56 19.80
C ALA A 62 37.71 10.95 19.13
N SER A 63 36.73 11.84 19.31
CA SER A 63 36.63 13.10 18.54
C SER A 63 37.83 14.04 18.71
N GLY A 64 38.57 13.94 19.83
CA GLY A 64 39.82 14.69 20.04
C GLY A 64 40.99 14.22 19.16
N GLN A 65 40.94 12.98 18.67
CA GLN A 65 41.93 12.36 17.80
C GLN A 65 41.63 12.61 16.31
N ALA A 66 40.40 13.02 15.98
CA ALA A 66 39.94 13.17 14.61
C ALA A 66 40.66 14.33 13.88
N ARG A 67 41.07 14.08 12.63
CA ARG A 67 41.71 15.02 11.71
C ARG A 67 41.14 14.80 10.30
N THR A 68 41.08 15.82 9.45
CA THR A 68 40.81 15.62 8.01
C THR A 68 42.02 15.00 7.30
N ASP A 69 41.86 14.66 6.02
CA ASP A 69 42.98 14.22 5.18
C ASP A 69 44.08 15.28 5.05
N GLU A 70 43.73 16.58 5.13
CA GLU A 70 44.73 17.67 5.23
C GLU A 70 45.28 17.89 6.65
N GLY A 71 44.81 17.13 7.64
CA GLY A 71 45.25 17.20 9.02
C GLY A 71 44.49 18.19 9.90
N ASP A 72 43.35 18.74 9.47
CA ASP A 72 42.62 19.75 10.25
C ASP A 72 41.87 19.12 11.46
N PRO A 73 42.20 19.48 12.71
CA PRO A 73 41.56 18.95 13.91
C PRO A 73 40.16 19.48 14.19
N LEU A 74 39.86 20.73 13.81
CA LEU A 74 38.57 21.33 14.08
C LEU A 74 37.50 20.73 13.16
N ILE A 75 37.83 20.61 11.87
CA ILE A 75 36.94 20.01 10.88
C ILE A 75 36.81 18.51 11.13
N GLY A 76 37.90 17.79 11.41
CA GLY A 76 37.87 16.36 11.75
C GLY A 76 36.97 16.06 12.95
N ARG A 77 37.04 16.87 14.01
CA ARG A 77 36.15 16.74 15.17
C ARG A 77 34.68 17.02 14.84
N ALA A 78 34.41 18.02 13.98
CA ALA A 78 33.05 18.30 13.53
C ALA A 78 32.46 17.10 12.76
N PHE A 79 33.24 16.44 11.90
CA PHE A 79 32.81 15.23 11.21
C PHE A 79 32.55 14.06 12.16
N ALA A 80 33.37 13.87 13.19
CA ALA A 80 33.13 12.84 14.20
C ALA A 80 31.79 13.04 14.92
N TYR A 81 31.43 14.29 15.27
CA TYR A 81 30.12 14.58 15.87
C TYR A 81 28.97 14.38 14.88
N ALA A 82 29.10 14.87 13.65
CA ALA A 82 28.08 14.67 12.63
C ALA A 82 27.80 13.18 12.37
N ALA A 83 28.85 12.35 12.31
CA ALA A 83 28.70 10.90 12.19
C ALA A 83 27.96 10.29 13.39
N ALA A 84 28.32 10.69 14.62
CA ALA A 84 27.64 10.22 15.82
C ALA A 84 26.14 10.60 15.84
N ASP A 85 25.79 11.80 15.39
CA ASP A 85 24.40 12.25 15.34
C ASP A 85 23.59 11.47 14.30
N MET A 86 24.13 11.23 13.10
CA MET A 86 23.49 10.39 12.09
C MET A 86 23.28 8.94 12.57
N LEU A 87 24.27 8.37 13.29
CA LEU A 87 24.15 7.04 13.87
C LEU A 87 23.05 6.97 14.93
N ARG A 88 22.90 8.01 15.75
CA ARG A 88 21.79 8.11 16.72
C ARG A 88 20.44 8.25 16.03
N GLU A 89 20.35 9.08 15.01
CA GLU A 89 19.13 9.25 14.21
C GLU A 89 18.71 7.93 13.56
N ALA A 90 19.66 7.19 12.96
CA ALA A 90 19.40 5.85 12.45
C ALA A 90 18.90 4.90 13.55
N GLY A 91 19.44 5.00 14.77
CA GLY A 91 18.93 4.27 15.94
C GLY A 91 17.46 4.58 16.24
N THR A 92 17.06 5.84 16.20
CA THR A 92 15.65 6.26 16.38
C THR A 92 14.74 5.71 15.28
N VAL A 93 15.22 5.64 14.03
CA VAL A 93 14.46 5.00 12.93
C VAL A 93 14.28 3.51 13.20
N LEU A 94 15.29 2.83 13.75
CA LEU A 94 15.18 1.42 14.12
C LEU A 94 14.14 1.16 15.22
N ASP A 95 13.86 2.11 16.11
CA ASP A 95 12.75 1.97 17.08
C ASP A 95 11.38 1.83 16.37
N THR A 96 11.21 2.55 15.25
CA THR A 96 10.00 2.42 14.42
C THR A 96 9.94 1.06 13.72
N VAL A 97 11.08 0.56 13.24
CA VAL A 97 11.18 -0.77 12.62
C VAL A 97 10.88 -1.86 13.66
N GLU A 98 11.43 -1.73 14.87
CA GLU A 98 11.18 -2.65 15.99
C GLU A 98 9.67 -2.75 16.28
N PHE A 99 9.00 -1.60 16.43
CA PHE A 99 7.55 -1.57 16.67
C PHE A 99 6.74 -2.28 15.58
N ARG A 100 7.10 -2.08 14.30
CA ARG A 100 6.42 -2.74 13.18
C ARG A 100 6.68 -4.24 13.16
N LEU A 101 7.92 -4.68 13.40
CA LEU A 101 8.25 -6.10 13.47
C LEU A 101 7.57 -6.80 14.65
N ASP A 102 7.47 -6.14 15.80
CA ASP A 102 6.75 -6.65 16.96
C ASP A 102 5.25 -6.82 16.64
N THR A 103 4.64 -5.80 16.04
CA THR A 103 3.24 -5.85 15.59
C THR A 103 3.02 -6.97 14.56
N ALA A 104 3.90 -7.10 13.58
CA ALA A 104 3.85 -8.17 12.59
C ALA A 104 3.99 -9.57 13.23
N SER A 105 4.88 -9.72 14.22
CA SER A 105 5.03 -10.96 14.99
C SER A 105 3.73 -11.31 15.73
N GLN A 106 3.09 -10.33 16.38
CA GLN A 106 1.81 -10.52 17.07
C GLN A 106 0.69 -10.94 16.11
N HIS A 107 0.63 -10.39 14.89
CA HIS A 107 -0.33 -10.81 13.88
C HIS A 107 -0.01 -12.21 13.34
N SER A 108 1.25 -12.47 13.00
CA SER A 108 1.70 -13.77 12.47
C SER A 108 1.41 -14.91 13.46
N GLY A 109 1.64 -14.68 14.76
CA GLY A 109 1.35 -15.66 15.81
C GLY A 109 -0.15 -15.99 16.00
N ARG A 110 -1.06 -15.22 15.39
CA ARG A 110 -2.51 -15.50 15.40
C ARG A 110 -2.97 -16.31 14.19
N ILE A 111 -2.09 -16.53 13.20
CA ILE A 111 -2.45 -17.26 11.98
C ILE A 111 -2.38 -18.76 12.23
N ALA A 112 -3.47 -19.47 11.94
CA ALA A 112 -3.48 -20.93 11.88
C ALA A 112 -3.28 -21.36 10.42
N TRP A 113 -2.05 -21.69 10.06
CA TRP A 113 -1.76 -22.24 8.74
C TRP A 113 -2.26 -23.68 8.64
N HIS A 114 -3.11 -23.95 7.65
CA HIS A 114 -3.60 -25.30 7.38
C HIS A 114 -2.78 -25.96 6.26
N PRO A 115 -2.51 -27.27 6.35
CA PRO A 115 -1.91 -28.01 5.23
C PRO A 115 -2.74 -27.80 3.98
N LYS A 116 -2.08 -27.64 2.83
CA LYS A 116 -2.74 -27.58 1.53
C LYS A 116 -3.66 -28.79 1.41
N ALA A 117 -4.97 -28.55 1.32
CA ALA A 117 -5.96 -29.61 1.29
C ALA A 117 -5.64 -30.57 0.12
N PRO A 118 -5.68 -31.90 0.33
CA PRO A 118 -5.57 -32.83 -0.78
C PRO A 118 -6.70 -32.55 -1.79
N PRO A 119 -6.47 -32.75 -3.09
CA PRO A 119 -7.55 -32.70 -4.05
C PRO A 119 -8.60 -33.73 -3.63
N ASP A 120 -9.86 -33.29 -3.46
CA ASP A 120 -10.97 -34.13 -3.06
C ASP A 120 -11.13 -35.30 -4.07
N PRO A 121 -10.94 -36.56 -3.67
CA PRO A 121 -10.96 -37.68 -4.61
C PRO A 121 -12.36 -38.16 -5.00
N GLY A 122 -13.46 -37.59 -4.47
CA GLY A 122 -14.76 -38.20 -4.71
C GLY A 122 -16.03 -37.48 -4.24
N GLY A 123 -15.97 -36.23 -3.80
CA GLY A 123 -17.17 -35.45 -3.53
C GLY A 123 -17.90 -35.08 -4.82
N SER A 124 -19.24 -35.20 -4.84
CA SER A 124 -20.08 -34.43 -5.76
C SER A 124 -19.84 -32.95 -5.48
N GLY A 125 -18.79 -32.41 -6.10
CA GLY A 125 -18.30 -31.07 -5.84
C GLY A 125 -19.30 -30.01 -6.29
N PRO A 126 -19.14 -28.77 -5.80
CA PRO A 126 -19.91 -27.63 -6.29
C PRO A 126 -19.84 -27.57 -7.83
N GLU A 127 -20.95 -27.18 -8.47
CA GLU A 127 -21.06 -27.06 -9.92
C GLU A 127 -19.85 -26.27 -10.46
N ARG A 128 -19.03 -26.96 -11.26
CA ARG A 128 -17.80 -26.40 -11.82
C ARG A 128 -18.10 -25.83 -13.19
N THR A 129 -17.78 -24.56 -13.38
CA THR A 129 -17.88 -23.91 -14.68
C THR A 129 -16.50 -23.82 -15.30
N THR A 130 -16.37 -24.35 -16.51
CA THR A 130 -15.09 -24.41 -17.23
C THR A 130 -15.17 -23.65 -18.53
N ALA A 131 -14.16 -22.83 -18.84
CA ALA A 131 -13.95 -22.24 -20.14
C ALA A 131 -12.50 -22.41 -20.61
N ARG A 132 -12.29 -22.18 -21.91
CA ARG A 132 -10.98 -22.31 -22.55
C ARG A 132 -10.54 -20.98 -23.13
N ALA A 133 -9.29 -20.60 -22.89
CA ALA A 133 -8.62 -19.47 -23.51
C ALA A 133 -7.31 -19.96 -24.13
N GLY A 134 -7.35 -20.26 -25.44
CA GLY A 134 -6.23 -20.87 -26.14
C GLY A 134 -5.85 -22.24 -25.55
N GLN A 135 -4.66 -22.36 -24.99
CA GLN A 135 -4.17 -23.57 -24.32
C GLN A 135 -4.56 -23.66 -22.84
N LEU A 136 -5.08 -22.57 -22.26
CA LEU A 136 -5.50 -22.54 -20.86
C LEU A 136 -6.92 -23.06 -20.71
N THR A 137 -7.11 -23.94 -19.72
CA THR A 137 -8.42 -24.36 -19.23
C THR A 137 -8.63 -23.72 -17.86
N LEU A 138 -9.68 -22.89 -17.75
CA LEU A 138 -10.04 -22.17 -16.54
C LEU A 138 -11.29 -22.83 -15.97
N THR A 139 -11.20 -23.35 -14.75
CA THR A 139 -12.32 -23.95 -14.04
C THR A 139 -12.57 -23.17 -12.76
N VAL A 140 -13.79 -22.73 -12.52
CA VAL A 140 -14.20 -22.05 -11.28
C VAL A 140 -15.36 -22.77 -10.62
N TRP A 141 -15.44 -22.67 -9.30
CA TRP A 141 -16.56 -23.15 -8.51
C TRP A 141 -16.79 -22.26 -7.30
N ALA A 142 -18.05 -22.18 -6.86
CA ALA A 142 -18.40 -21.42 -5.68
C ALA A 142 -17.65 -21.96 -4.45
N ASP A 143 -17.19 -21.04 -3.61
CA ASP A 143 -16.52 -21.33 -2.35
C ASP A 143 -17.21 -20.62 -1.19
N THR A 144 -16.84 -20.96 0.05
CA THR A 144 -17.36 -20.32 1.26
C THR A 144 -17.11 -18.80 1.18
N PRO A 145 -18.17 -17.97 1.24
CA PRO A 145 -18.03 -16.51 1.23
C PRO A 145 -17.16 -16.02 2.38
N LEU A 146 -16.49 -14.89 2.18
CA LEU A 146 -15.65 -14.25 3.18
C LEU A 146 -16.22 -12.87 3.52
N GLY A 147 -16.92 -12.78 4.66
CA GLY A 147 -17.69 -11.58 5.01
C GLY A 147 -18.85 -11.39 4.02
N GLU A 148 -18.96 -10.19 3.44
CA GLU A 148 -19.96 -9.88 2.42
C GLU A 148 -19.52 -10.27 1.00
N HIS A 149 -18.27 -10.72 0.84
CA HIS A 149 -17.70 -11.04 -0.47
C HIS A 149 -17.95 -12.49 -0.85
N GLN A 150 -18.50 -12.66 -2.05
CA GLN A 150 -18.63 -13.96 -2.67
C GLN A 150 -17.26 -14.44 -3.13
N ARG A 151 -16.91 -15.66 -2.74
CA ARG A 151 -15.61 -16.25 -3.02
C ARG A 151 -15.78 -17.43 -3.95
N TYR A 152 -14.90 -17.51 -4.94
CA TYR A 152 -14.81 -18.63 -5.85
C TYR A 152 -13.41 -19.23 -5.74
N ALA A 153 -13.38 -20.55 -5.82
CA ALA A 153 -12.15 -21.27 -6.03
C ALA A 153 -11.97 -21.51 -7.52
N TYR A 154 -10.72 -21.56 -7.95
CA TYR A 154 -10.40 -21.76 -9.35
C TYR A 154 -9.25 -22.74 -9.53
N ARG A 155 -9.18 -23.28 -10.74
CA ARG A 155 -8.09 -24.08 -11.26
C ARG A 155 -7.76 -23.58 -12.67
N ILE A 156 -6.49 -23.37 -12.94
CA ILE A 156 -5.98 -23.01 -14.26
C ILE A 156 -5.06 -24.14 -14.69
N GLU A 157 -5.33 -24.74 -15.84
CA GLU A 157 -4.48 -25.79 -16.42
C GLU A 157 -3.95 -25.32 -17.77
N ASP A 158 -2.65 -25.47 -17.99
CA ASP A 158 -2.02 -25.27 -19.30
C ASP A 158 -1.90 -26.63 -20.01
N ALA A 159 -2.69 -26.81 -21.07
CA ALA A 159 -2.69 -28.05 -21.83
C ALA A 159 -1.37 -28.33 -22.57
N ALA A 160 -0.54 -27.31 -22.82
CA ALA A 160 0.73 -27.48 -23.50
C ALA A 160 1.82 -28.07 -22.59
N THR A 161 1.79 -27.71 -21.30
CA THR A 161 2.81 -28.11 -20.32
C THR A 161 2.31 -29.14 -19.31
N GLY A 162 0.99 -29.27 -19.15
CA GLY A 162 0.35 -30.08 -18.11
C GLY A 162 0.43 -29.45 -16.71
N GLU A 163 0.91 -28.21 -16.59
CA GLU A 163 0.93 -27.49 -15.32
C GLU A 163 -0.48 -27.07 -14.90
N ALA A 164 -0.75 -27.13 -13.59
CA ALA A 164 -1.99 -26.67 -13.02
C ALA A 164 -1.76 -25.88 -11.73
N VAL A 165 -2.49 -24.77 -11.57
CA VAL A 165 -2.54 -24.00 -10.33
C VAL A 165 -3.98 -23.95 -9.82
N GLU A 166 -4.15 -23.99 -8.51
CA GLU A 166 -5.43 -23.80 -7.84
C GLU A 166 -5.33 -22.63 -6.86
N GLY A 167 -6.40 -21.83 -6.79
CA GLY A 167 -6.53 -20.70 -5.87
C GLY A 167 -7.95 -20.58 -5.32
N ARG A 168 -8.11 -19.77 -4.26
CA ARG A 168 -9.39 -19.52 -3.57
C ARG A 168 -9.64 -18.04 -3.32
N ASP A 169 -8.87 -17.20 -3.99
CA ASP A 169 -8.78 -15.76 -3.82
C ASP A 169 -9.51 -14.98 -4.92
N LEU A 170 -10.35 -15.66 -5.72
CA LEU A 170 -11.23 -15.02 -6.68
C LEU A 170 -12.48 -14.48 -5.99
N PHE A 171 -12.61 -13.15 -5.94
CA PHE A 171 -13.76 -12.45 -5.36
C PHE A 171 -14.47 -11.65 -6.44
N THR A 172 -15.79 -11.80 -6.54
CA THR A 172 -16.57 -11.26 -7.66
C THR A 172 -17.51 -10.11 -7.29
N GLY A 173 -17.33 -9.55 -6.09
CA GLY A 173 -18.15 -8.46 -5.56
C GLY A 173 -18.69 -8.73 -4.15
N ALA A 174 -19.38 -7.72 -3.59
CA ALA A 174 -20.13 -7.83 -2.34
C ALA A 174 -21.61 -8.12 -2.62
N GLY A 175 -22.26 -8.96 -1.81
CA GLY A 175 -23.69 -9.25 -1.93
C GLY A 175 -24.01 -10.62 -2.55
N ALA A 176 -24.97 -10.69 -3.47
CA ALA A 176 -25.47 -11.96 -4.00
C ALA A 176 -24.42 -12.71 -4.85
N PRO A 177 -24.46 -14.06 -4.91
CA PRO A 177 -23.58 -14.86 -5.76
C PRO A 177 -23.67 -14.41 -7.22
N VAL A 178 -22.53 -14.21 -7.88
CA VAL A 178 -22.52 -13.95 -9.32
C VAL A 178 -22.67 -15.27 -10.08
N ALA A 179 -23.13 -15.20 -11.32
CA ALA A 179 -23.12 -16.37 -12.20
C ALA A 179 -21.67 -16.89 -12.35
N PRO A 180 -21.41 -18.20 -12.22
CA PRO A 180 -20.07 -18.77 -12.37
C PRO A 180 -19.35 -18.36 -13.66
N GLU A 181 -20.09 -18.13 -14.74
CA GLU A 181 -19.56 -17.64 -16.02
C GLU A 181 -18.95 -16.25 -15.87
N ARG A 182 -19.52 -15.39 -15.02
CA ARG A 182 -18.95 -14.08 -14.69
C ARG A 182 -17.64 -14.24 -13.90
N ALA A 183 -17.59 -15.19 -12.96
CA ALA A 183 -16.37 -15.49 -12.23
C ALA A 183 -15.24 -15.99 -13.15
N VAL A 184 -15.57 -16.81 -14.17
CA VAL A 184 -14.59 -17.22 -15.19
C VAL A 184 -14.05 -16.02 -15.97
N ARG A 185 -14.91 -15.08 -16.36
CA ARG A 185 -14.49 -13.86 -17.09
C ARG A 185 -13.57 -12.98 -16.25
N GLU A 186 -13.86 -12.84 -14.96
CA GLU A 186 -13.01 -12.09 -14.04
C GLU A 186 -11.65 -12.76 -13.84
N LEU A 187 -11.62 -14.10 -13.72
CA LEU A 187 -10.37 -14.86 -13.71
C LEU A 187 -9.57 -14.66 -15.00
N ALA A 188 -10.23 -14.66 -16.15
CA ALA A 188 -9.60 -14.37 -17.44
C ALA A 188 -8.99 -12.95 -17.46
N GLY A 189 -9.71 -11.96 -16.93
CA GLY A 189 -9.20 -10.58 -16.77
C GLY A 189 -7.94 -10.49 -15.90
N PHE A 190 -7.90 -11.20 -14.76
CA PHE A 190 -6.70 -11.24 -13.91
C PHE A 190 -5.52 -11.92 -14.62
N LEU A 191 -5.77 -12.97 -15.39
CA LEU A 191 -4.74 -13.64 -16.18
C LEU A 191 -4.20 -12.74 -17.29
N SER A 192 -5.06 -12.01 -18.00
CA SER A 192 -4.64 -11.01 -18.98
C SER A 192 -3.69 -9.98 -18.35
N ALA A 193 -4.07 -9.43 -17.20
CA ALA A 193 -3.25 -8.46 -16.47
C ALA A 193 -1.88 -9.02 -16.03
N ALA A 194 -1.84 -10.28 -15.59
CA ALA A 194 -0.59 -10.96 -15.25
C ALA A 194 0.29 -11.25 -16.47
N GLY A 195 -0.31 -11.61 -17.60
CA GLY A 195 0.37 -11.79 -18.88
C GLY A 195 0.99 -10.49 -19.39
N GLU A 196 0.27 -9.38 -19.30
CA GLU A 196 0.76 -8.04 -19.63
C GLU A 196 1.92 -7.61 -18.73
N ALA A 197 1.80 -7.80 -17.41
CA ALA A 197 2.91 -7.52 -16.49
C ALA A 197 4.14 -8.38 -16.79
N ARG A 198 3.95 -9.64 -17.19
CA ARG A 198 5.05 -10.50 -17.63
C ARG A 198 5.72 -9.96 -18.90
N GLN A 199 4.95 -9.55 -19.90
CA GLN A 199 5.47 -8.92 -21.11
C GLN A 199 6.24 -7.63 -20.78
N TYR A 200 5.67 -6.77 -19.94
CA TYR A 200 6.31 -5.53 -19.51
C TYR A 200 7.65 -5.77 -18.80
N ALA A 201 7.73 -6.77 -17.92
CA ALA A 201 8.96 -7.12 -17.23
C ALA A 201 10.06 -7.64 -18.17
N ILE A 202 9.69 -8.34 -19.25
CA ILE A 202 10.62 -8.76 -20.32
C ILE A 202 11.15 -7.54 -21.07
N ASP A 203 10.25 -6.61 -21.42
CA ASP A 203 10.59 -5.41 -22.18
C ASP A 203 11.36 -4.39 -21.32
N ASN A 204 11.20 -4.42 -19.99
CA ASN A 204 11.79 -3.47 -19.04
C ASN A 204 12.52 -4.20 -17.88
N PRO A 205 13.71 -4.78 -18.12
CA PRO A 205 14.46 -5.50 -17.09
C PRO A 205 14.78 -4.64 -15.86
N GLY A 206 14.55 -5.17 -14.66
CA GLY A 206 14.81 -4.48 -13.38
C GLY A 206 13.64 -3.64 -12.85
N THR A 207 12.53 -3.56 -13.58
CA THR A 207 11.27 -2.98 -13.09
C THR A 207 10.38 -4.05 -12.43
N SER A 208 9.51 -3.64 -11.51
CA SER A 208 8.50 -4.51 -10.89
C SER A 208 7.10 -3.96 -11.25
N PRO A 209 6.46 -4.49 -12.29
CA PRO A 209 5.14 -4.02 -12.71
C PRO A 209 4.06 -4.36 -11.68
N GLU A 210 3.00 -3.54 -11.66
CA GLU A 210 1.88 -3.57 -10.71
C GLU A 210 1.21 -4.95 -10.57
N ASN A 211 1.10 -5.72 -11.66
CA ASN A 211 0.49 -7.06 -11.66
C ASN A 211 1.52 -8.21 -11.58
N ALA A 212 2.78 -7.91 -11.25
CA ALA A 212 3.81 -8.93 -11.07
C ALA A 212 3.52 -9.76 -9.81
N GLY A 213 3.49 -11.09 -9.96
CA GLY A 213 3.30 -12.01 -8.84
C GLY A 213 1.85 -12.34 -8.49
N LEU A 214 0.86 -11.84 -9.25
CA LEU A 214 -0.54 -12.27 -9.11
C LEU A 214 -0.70 -13.79 -9.29
N PHE A 215 0.07 -14.36 -10.22
CA PHE A 215 0.15 -15.80 -10.45
C PHE A 215 1.62 -16.24 -10.49
N PRO A 216 1.90 -17.54 -10.27
CA PRO A 216 3.23 -18.11 -10.48
C PRO A 216 3.78 -17.72 -11.85
N GLU A 217 5.08 -17.46 -11.95
CA GLU A 217 5.73 -16.93 -13.17
C GLU A 217 5.41 -17.77 -14.43
N ARG A 218 5.30 -19.08 -14.28
CA ARG A 218 4.91 -20.00 -15.36
C ARG A 218 3.49 -19.75 -15.88
N ILE A 219 2.54 -19.50 -14.98
CA ILE A 219 1.14 -19.19 -15.32
C ILE A 219 1.04 -17.80 -15.94
N ALA A 220 1.79 -16.82 -15.42
CA ALA A 220 1.88 -15.50 -16.04
C ALA A 220 2.49 -15.57 -17.45
N GLU A 221 3.48 -16.43 -17.68
CA GLU A 221 4.04 -16.69 -19.01
C GLU A 221 3.03 -17.36 -19.94
N ALA A 222 2.30 -18.37 -19.46
CA ALA A 222 1.24 -19.02 -20.24
C ALA A 222 0.10 -18.04 -20.57
N ALA A 223 -0.25 -17.14 -19.64
CA ALA A 223 -1.22 -16.08 -19.88
C ALA A 223 -0.74 -15.09 -20.95
N ARG A 224 0.54 -14.70 -20.90
CA ARG A 224 1.17 -13.86 -21.95
C ARG A 224 1.09 -14.50 -23.33
N VAL A 225 1.32 -15.82 -23.43
CA VAL A 225 1.22 -16.58 -24.70
C VAL A 225 -0.22 -16.68 -25.21
N ASN A 226 -1.22 -16.66 -24.32
CA ASN A 226 -2.64 -16.79 -24.66
C ASN A 226 -3.41 -15.45 -24.50
N ALA A 227 -2.72 -14.31 -24.60
CA ALA A 227 -3.28 -12.98 -24.28
C ALA A 227 -4.54 -12.65 -25.08
N ASP A 228 -4.54 -12.86 -26.41
CA ASP A 228 -5.70 -12.56 -27.26
C ASP A 228 -6.92 -13.40 -26.85
N ALA A 229 -6.74 -14.70 -26.62
CA ALA A 229 -7.83 -15.60 -26.24
C ALA A 229 -8.35 -15.31 -24.82
N LEU A 230 -7.49 -14.85 -23.90
CA LEU A 230 -7.89 -14.41 -22.57
C LEU A 230 -8.67 -13.10 -22.63
N SER A 231 -8.25 -12.17 -23.49
CA SER A 231 -8.97 -10.92 -23.73
C SER A 231 -10.37 -11.19 -24.31
N GLU A 232 -10.48 -12.04 -25.33
CA GLU A 232 -11.76 -12.46 -25.90
C GLU A 232 -12.66 -13.13 -24.85
N LEU A 233 -12.10 -13.98 -23.98
CA LEU A 233 -12.86 -14.63 -22.92
C LEU A 233 -13.31 -13.64 -21.83
N ALA A 234 -12.50 -12.61 -21.55
CA ALA A 234 -12.84 -11.57 -20.57
C ALA A 234 -13.93 -10.61 -21.06
N GLU A 235 -14.16 -10.52 -22.38
CA GLU A 235 -15.20 -9.65 -22.94
C GLU A 235 -16.63 -10.10 -22.53
N PRO A 236 -17.51 -9.14 -22.17
CA PRO A 236 -18.92 -9.44 -21.98
C PRO A 236 -19.58 -9.74 -23.34
N GLY A 237 -20.21 -10.91 -23.48
CA GLY A 237 -21.03 -11.23 -24.66
C GLY A 237 -22.20 -10.23 -24.85
N PRO A 238 -22.84 -10.20 -26.03
CA PRO A 238 -23.92 -9.25 -26.31
C PRO A 238 -25.05 -9.36 -25.28
N GLN A 239 -25.33 -8.25 -24.62
CA GLN A 239 -26.40 -8.11 -23.63
C GLN A 239 -27.75 -8.48 -24.30
N PRO A 240 -28.55 -9.39 -23.72
CA PRO A 240 -29.93 -9.55 -24.16
C PRO A 240 -30.66 -8.20 -24.01
N PRO A 241 -31.41 -7.73 -25.02
CA PRO A 241 -32.37 -6.66 -24.77
C PRO A 241 -33.39 -7.22 -23.77
N ASP A 242 -33.68 -6.47 -22.70
CA ASP A 242 -34.72 -6.75 -21.70
C ASP A 242 -34.35 -7.66 -20.51
N ALA A 243 -33.15 -7.52 -19.94
CA ALA A 243 -32.98 -7.67 -18.49
C ALA A 243 -33.11 -6.28 -17.84
N PRO A 244 -33.83 -6.10 -16.72
CA PRO A 244 -34.03 -4.78 -16.13
C PRO A 244 -32.68 -4.18 -15.78
N ASP A 245 -32.39 -3.05 -16.42
CA ASP A 245 -31.20 -2.24 -16.26
C ASP A 245 -30.79 -2.12 -14.79
N ALA A 246 -29.63 -2.69 -14.46
CA ALA A 246 -28.72 -1.99 -13.57
C ALA A 246 -28.18 -0.79 -14.37
N ALA A 247 -29.01 0.25 -14.46
CA ALA A 247 -28.82 1.57 -15.04
C ALA A 247 -27.76 1.71 -16.16
N GLU A 248 -28.23 1.94 -17.39
CA GLU A 248 -27.48 2.65 -18.43
C GLU A 248 -26.73 3.89 -17.86
N PRO A 249 -25.57 4.26 -18.43
CA PRO A 249 -24.79 5.40 -17.95
C PRO A 249 -25.62 6.67 -18.10
N ALA A 250 -25.98 7.27 -16.98
CA ALA A 250 -26.55 8.60 -16.96
C ALA A 250 -25.53 9.58 -17.54
N ALA A 251 -25.70 9.96 -18.80
CA ALA A 251 -25.09 11.16 -19.36
C ALA A 251 -25.46 12.33 -18.44
N GLY A 252 -24.50 12.78 -17.63
CA GLY A 252 -24.67 13.90 -16.69
C GLY A 252 -23.91 13.78 -15.37
N ARG A 253 -23.50 12.57 -14.94
CA ARG A 253 -22.76 12.42 -13.67
C ARG A 253 -21.26 12.61 -13.90
N ARG A 254 -20.68 13.61 -13.25
CA ARG A 254 -19.24 13.86 -13.19
C ARG A 254 -18.78 13.77 -11.75
N TRP A 255 -17.58 13.27 -11.52
CA TRP A 255 -16.96 13.17 -10.20
C TRP A 255 -15.76 14.10 -10.12
N ILE A 256 -15.56 14.68 -8.96
CA ILE A 256 -14.34 15.43 -8.63
C ILE A 256 -13.53 14.66 -7.59
N SER A 257 -12.21 14.71 -7.71
CA SER A 257 -11.33 14.21 -6.66
C SER A 257 -11.40 15.14 -5.45
N VAL A 258 -11.74 14.59 -4.29
CA VAL A 258 -11.69 15.29 -3.00
C VAL A 258 -10.32 15.08 -2.37
N VAL A 259 -9.88 13.82 -2.28
CA VAL A 259 -8.57 13.44 -1.77
C VAL A 259 -8.03 12.29 -2.60
N PHE A 260 -6.75 12.33 -2.92
CA PHE A 260 -6.00 11.19 -3.42
C PHE A 260 -4.80 10.95 -2.50
N LEU A 261 -4.71 9.75 -1.93
CA LEU A 261 -3.62 9.31 -1.06
C LEU A 261 -2.87 8.17 -1.74
N ASP A 262 -1.55 8.26 -1.70
CA ASP A 262 -0.65 7.20 -2.14
C ASP A 262 0.45 6.91 -1.11
N GLY A 263 1.20 5.84 -1.34
CA GLY A 263 2.31 5.42 -0.50
C GLY A 263 1.93 5.32 0.98
N GLY A 264 2.76 5.88 1.87
CA GLY A 264 2.55 5.77 3.32
C GLY A 264 1.28 6.45 3.84
N GLU A 265 0.66 7.36 3.09
CA GLU A 265 -0.63 7.97 3.47
C GLU A 265 -1.79 7.06 3.09
N GLY A 266 -1.72 6.46 1.88
CA GLY A 266 -2.68 5.46 1.44
C GLY A 266 -2.63 4.19 2.29
N ASP A 267 -1.44 3.72 2.68
CA ASP A 267 -1.29 2.55 3.56
C ASP A 267 -1.97 2.77 4.92
N ARG A 268 -1.80 3.94 5.54
CA ARG A 268 -2.48 4.29 6.79
C ARG A 268 -4.00 4.34 6.63
N MET A 269 -4.47 4.78 5.47
CA MET A 269 -5.91 4.80 5.17
C MET A 269 -6.45 3.39 4.93
N LEU A 270 -5.67 2.51 4.29
CA LEU A 270 -6.01 1.10 4.12
C LEU A 270 -6.07 0.37 5.46
N ASP A 271 -5.17 0.67 6.40
CA ASP A 271 -5.23 0.17 7.77
C ASP A 271 -6.53 0.61 8.47
N LEU A 272 -6.95 1.87 8.29
CA LEU A 272 -8.23 2.37 8.80
C LEU A 272 -9.43 1.65 8.17
N ILE A 273 -9.41 1.45 6.85
CA ILE A 273 -10.45 0.70 6.13
C ILE A 273 -10.52 -0.74 6.65
N HIS A 274 -9.38 -1.37 6.91
CA HIS A 274 -9.32 -2.73 7.44
C HIS A 274 -9.84 -2.81 8.89
N ALA A 275 -9.49 -1.84 9.73
CA ALA A 275 -9.84 -1.82 11.14
C ALA A 275 -11.30 -1.40 11.40
N SER A 276 -11.81 -0.43 10.64
CA SER A 276 -13.05 0.29 10.94
C SER A 276 -14.05 0.31 9.78
N GLY A 277 -13.71 -0.30 8.63
CA GLY A 277 -14.57 -0.37 7.46
C GLY A 277 -14.51 0.88 6.56
N THR A 278 -15.08 0.76 5.37
CA THR A 278 -15.07 1.82 4.35
C THR A 278 -15.88 3.05 4.74
N ASP A 279 -16.92 2.89 5.56
CA ASP A 279 -17.76 3.99 6.01
C ASP A 279 -16.99 4.97 6.92
N ALA A 280 -16.16 4.44 7.83
CA ALA A 280 -15.32 5.25 8.69
C ALA A 280 -14.22 5.96 7.90
N ALA A 281 -13.69 5.32 6.86
CA ALA A 281 -12.72 5.94 5.95
C ALA A 281 -13.36 7.06 5.12
N ILE A 282 -14.59 6.88 4.64
CA ILE A 282 -15.33 7.92 3.93
C ILE A 282 -15.62 9.11 4.86
N GLU A 283 -16.09 8.88 6.09
CA GLU A 283 -16.28 9.94 7.09
C GLU A 283 -14.99 10.72 7.39
N HIS A 284 -13.88 10.00 7.56
CA HIS A 284 -12.58 10.62 7.82
C HIS A 284 -12.11 11.47 6.64
N LEU A 285 -12.22 10.96 5.41
CA LEU A 285 -11.78 11.63 4.19
C LEU A 285 -12.72 12.77 3.77
N ALA A 286 -14.02 12.69 4.10
CA ALA A 286 -14.99 13.75 3.84
C ALA A 286 -14.65 15.04 4.61
N GLY A 287 -13.92 14.95 5.73
CA GLY A 287 -13.43 16.12 6.46
C GLY A 287 -12.45 17.02 5.68
N TYR A 288 -11.90 16.51 4.57
CA TYR A 288 -11.03 17.27 3.65
C TYR A 288 -11.82 17.92 2.51
N ASP A 289 -13.13 17.70 2.43
CA ASP A 289 -13.99 18.36 1.46
C ASP A 289 -14.39 19.76 1.97
N HIS A 290 -13.85 20.80 1.33
CA HIS A 290 -14.11 22.20 1.63
C HIS A 290 -15.18 22.80 0.70
N GLY A 291 -16.03 21.97 0.11
CA GLY A 291 -17.17 22.42 -0.70
C GLY A 291 -16.70 23.01 -2.03
N GLU A 292 -17.04 24.28 -2.28
CA GLU A 292 -16.71 25.01 -3.52
C GLU A 292 -15.21 25.18 -3.76
N ASP A 293 -14.40 25.24 -2.70
CA ASP A 293 -12.95 25.36 -2.84
C ASP A 293 -12.37 24.06 -3.42
N THR A 294 -12.84 22.90 -2.95
CA THR A 294 -12.48 21.58 -3.51
C THR A 294 -12.95 21.43 -4.95
N VAL A 295 -14.13 21.94 -5.32
CA VAL A 295 -14.59 21.96 -6.73
C VAL A 295 -13.64 22.78 -7.60
N ARG A 296 -13.27 23.98 -7.15
CA ARG A 296 -12.39 24.88 -7.90
C ARG A 296 -11.01 24.27 -8.11
N ASP A 297 -10.46 23.65 -7.07
CA ASP A 297 -9.15 23.02 -7.14
C ASP A 297 -9.16 21.78 -8.05
N ALA A 298 -10.19 20.95 -7.97
CA ALA A 298 -10.33 19.80 -8.85
C ALA A 298 -10.46 20.22 -10.33
N LEU A 299 -11.23 21.27 -10.63
CA LEU A 299 -11.35 21.84 -11.99
C LEU A 299 -10.03 22.44 -12.48
N ALA A 300 -9.32 23.18 -11.63
CA ALA A 300 -8.05 23.80 -12.00
C ALA A 300 -6.97 22.76 -12.31
N ASN A 301 -6.97 21.64 -11.59
CA ASN A 301 -6.00 20.56 -11.77
C ASN A 301 -6.47 19.46 -12.75
N GLY A 302 -7.69 19.54 -13.27
CA GLY A 302 -8.24 18.56 -14.20
C GLY A 302 -8.63 17.22 -13.56
N TYR A 303 -8.81 17.16 -12.24
CA TYR A 303 -9.25 15.97 -11.51
C TYR A 303 -10.77 15.83 -11.52
N VAL A 304 -11.33 15.90 -12.73
CA VAL A 304 -12.75 15.71 -13.01
C VAL A 304 -12.90 14.52 -13.92
N TYR A 305 -13.80 13.61 -13.55
CA TYR A 305 -13.94 12.33 -14.22
C TYR A 305 -15.38 12.08 -14.62
N ASP A 306 -15.57 11.52 -15.81
CA ASP A 306 -16.88 11.06 -16.28
C ASP A 306 -17.34 9.77 -15.58
N ASN A 307 -16.41 9.07 -14.92
CA ASN A 307 -16.64 7.93 -14.04
C ASN A 307 -15.52 7.85 -13.00
N PRO A 308 -15.77 7.36 -11.77
CA PRO A 308 -14.71 7.17 -10.78
C PRO A 308 -13.56 6.34 -11.37
N PRO A 309 -12.31 6.84 -11.36
CA PRO A 309 -11.17 6.13 -11.92
C PRO A 309 -10.94 4.86 -11.11
N ARG A 310 -11.01 3.72 -11.80
CA ARG A 310 -10.82 2.39 -11.22
C ARG A 310 -9.98 1.53 -12.17
N GLY A 311 -8.88 1.01 -11.66
CA GLY A 311 -8.19 -0.15 -12.23
C GLY A 311 -8.92 -1.46 -11.92
N ALA A 312 -8.52 -2.54 -12.58
CA ALA A 312 -9.12 -3.87 -12.39
C ALA A 312 -8.99 -4.41 -10.95
N LEU A 313 -8.01 -3.89 -10.18
CA LEU A 313 -7.73 -4.27 -8.79
C LEU A 313 -8.30 -3.29 -7.77
N ASP A 314 -8.92 -2.20 -8.21
CA ASP A 314 -9.44 -1.17 -7.33
C ASP A 314 -10.82 -1.59 -6.80
N ARG A 315 -10.96 -1.56 -5.49
CA ARG A 315 -12.23 -1.73 -4.79
C ARG A 315 -12.93 -0.38 -4.71
N ALA A 316 -14.25 -0.40 -4.58
CA ALA A 316 -15.03 0.81 -4.41
C ALA A 316 -16.10 0.63 -3.33
N ALA A 317 -16.37 1.72 -2.62
CA ALA A 317 -17.48 1.84 -1.69
C ALA A 317 -18.11 3.22 -1.87
N THR A 318 -19.41 3.32 -1.67
CA THR A 318 -20.15 4.59 -1.80
C THR A 318 -20.91 4.84 -0.52
N LYS A 319 -20.85 6.07 -0.02
CA LYS A 319 -21.65 6.56 1.09
C LYS A 319 -22.04 8.00 0.82
N ASP A 320 -23.35 8.26 0.85
CA ASP A 320 -23.94 9.53 0.45
C ASP A 320 -23.47 9.96 -0.96
N VAL A 321 -22.89 11.15 -1.11
CA VAL A 321 -22.39 11.68 -2.39
C VAL A 321 -20.95 11.26 -2.71
N TYR A 322 -20.33 10.50 -1.80
CA TYR A 322 -18.94 10.11 -1.90
C TYR A 322 -18.74 8.70 -2.42
N THR A 323 -17.80 8.56 -3.35
CA THR A 323 -17.28 7.27 -3.82
C THR A 323 -15.82 7.16 -3.40
N LEU A 324 -15.53 6.20 -2.53
CA LEU A 324 -14.18 5.78 -2.20
C LEU A 324 -13.72 4.75 -3.23
N THR A 325 -12.57 4.95 -3.86
CA THR A 325 -11.85 3.91 -4.61
C THR A 325 -10.54 3.60 -3.91
N TYR A 326 -10.21 2.32 -3.71
CA TYR A 326 -8.99 1.95 -2.99
C TYR A 326 -8.39 0.66 -3.52
N SER A 327 -7.07 0.61 -3.55
CA SER A 327 -6.29 -0.54 -3.98
C SER A 327 -5.42 -1.03 -2.83
N PRO A 328 -5.80 -2.15 -2.16
CA PRO A 328 -5.00 -2.72 -1.09
C PRO A 328 -3.58 -3.12 -1.52
N PHE A 329 -3.39 -3.42 -2.80
CA PHE A 329 -2.12 -3.87 -3.36
C PHE A 329 -1.17 -2.74 -3.71
N LEU A 330 -1.70 -1.53 -3.97
CA LEU A 330 -0.92 -0.39 -4.48
C LEU A 330 -0.79 0.74 -3.49
N GLY A 331 -1.37 0.60 -2.29
CA GLY A 331 -1.34 1.67 -1.29
C GLY A 331 -2.05 2.93 -1.78
N ARG A 332 -3.06 2.81 -2.67
CA ARG A 332 -3.78 3.96 -3.24
C ARG A 332 -5.19 4.04 -2.68
N VAL A 333 -5.61 5.23 -2.26
CA VAL A 333 -6.96 5.53 -1.81
C VAL A 333 -7.40 6.86 -2.39
N SER A 334 -8.57 6.91 -3.02
CA SER A 334 -9.16 8.14 -3.55
C SER A 334 -10.58 8.30 -3.03
N LEU A 335 -10.92 9.50 -2.56
CA LEU A 335 -12.29 9.88 -2.29
C LEU A 335 -12.76 10.83 -3.39
N LEU A 336 -13.88 10.49 -4.03
CA LEU A 336 -14.51 11.28 -5.06
C LEU A 336 -15.88 11.75 -4.62
N ARG A 337 -16.29 12.95 -5.03
CA ARG A 337 -17.64 13.49 -4.84
C ARG A 337 -18.34 13.69 -6.19
N GLU A 338 -19.63 13.38 -6.28
CA GLU A 338 -20.44 13.77 -7.44
C GLU A 338 -20.53 15.30 -7.56
N TYR A 339 -20.20 15.83 -8.74
CA TYR A 339 -19.92 17.25 -8.98
C TYR A 339 -21.07 18.19 -8.57
N ASP A 340 -22.32 17.82 -8.87
CA ASP A 340 -23.51 18.63 -8.59
C ASP A 340 -24.21 18.23 -7.27
N ALA A 341 -23.64 17.30 -6.50
CA ALA A 341 -24.26 16.77 -5.29
C ALA A 341 -23.74 17.47 -4.02
N VAL A 342 -24.66 17.80 -3.11
CA VAL A 342 -24.34 18.42 -1.82
C VAL A 342 -24.24 17.32 -0.76
N PRO A 343 -23.07 17.14 -0.09
CA PRO A 343 -22.93 16.12 0.95
C PRO A 343 -23.81 16.38 2.16
N ASP A 344 -24.16 15.30 2.86
CA ASP A 344 -24.82 15.37 4.17
C ASP A 344 -23.96 16.17 5.17
N PRO A 345 -24.49 17.25 5.77
CA PRO A 345 -23.76 18.04 6.77
C PRO A 345 -23.33 17.24 8.01
N GLU A 346 -24.04 16.16 8.39
CA GLU A 346 -23.62 15.30 9.50
C GLU A 346 -22.31 14.55 9.19
N LEU A 347 -22.12 14.18 7.92
CA LEU A 347 -20.94 13.43 7.44
C LEU A 347 -19.71 14.35 7.30
N LEU A 348 -19.93 15.64 7.03
CA LEU A 348 -18.90 16.68 7.01
C LEU A 348 -18.48 17.16 8.42
N GLY A 349 -19.10 16.63 9.48
CA GLY A 349 -18.89 17.12 10.85
C GLY A 349 -19.30 18.59 11.04
N ILE A 350 -20.22 19.09 10.20
CA ILE A 350 -20.74 20.45 10.31
C ILE A 350 -21.84 20.44 11.37
N ASP A 351 -21.50 20.89 12.58
CA ASP A 351 -22.46 21.23 13.62
C ASP A 351 -23.55 22.14 13.02
N THR A 352 -24.74 21.59 12.79
CA THR A 352 -25.94 22.39 12.50
C THR A 352 -26.12 23.40 13.65
N PRO A 353 -26.28 24.70 13.38
CA PRO A 353 -25.97 25.73 14.37
C PRO A 353 -27.01 25.78 15.50
N ALA A 354 -26.61 25.34 16.69
CA ALA A 354 -27.28 25.71 17.93
C ALA A 354 -26.98 27.20 18.28
N PRO A 355 -27.93 27.94 18.86
CA PRO A 355 -27.99 29.39 18.78
C PRO A 355 -26.83 30.10 19.49
N ALA A 356 -26.20 31.03 18.77
CA ALA A 356 -25.45 32.26 19.11
C ALA A 356 -24.75 32.49 20.49
N ALA A 357 -24.69 31.54 21.41
CA ALA A 357 -24.20 31.75 22.78
C ALA A 357 -22.73 31.32 22.97
N ARG A 358 -22.20 30.37 22.17
CA ARG A 358 -20.79 29.92 22.30
C ARG A 358 -19.77 30.71 21.48
N ARG A 359 -20.22 31.60 20.58
CA ARG A 359 -19.33 32.42 19.73
C ARG A 359 -18.66 33.57 20.49
N ALA A 360 -19.10 33.86 21.72
CA ALA A 360 -18.51 34.90 22.58
C ALA A 360 -17.27 34.41 23.36
N GLU A 361 -17.18 33.11 23.70
CA GLU A 361 -16.10 32.59 24.54
C GLU A 361 -14.78 32.39 23.77
N ARG A 362 -14.82 31.99 22.49
CA ARG A 362 -13.59 31.88 21.66
C ARG A 362 -13.02 33.22 21.19
N ARG A 363 -13.82 34.29 21.14
CA ARG A 363 -13.36 35.63 20.74
C ARG A 363 -12.52 36.32 21.82
N ALA A 364 -12.61 35.90 23.08
CA ALA A 364 -11.79 36.44 24.16
C ALA A 364 -10.38 35.81 24.23
N ALA A 365 -10.19 34.60 23.69
CA ALA A 365 -8.91 33.88 23.74
C ALA A 365 -7.97 34.16 22.55
N SER A 366 -8.48 34.75 21.46
CA SER A 366 -7.71 35.03 20.24
C SER A 366 -7.14 36.46 20.16
N ALA A 367 -7.23 37.24 21.24
CA ALA A 367 -6.67 38.58 21.34
C ALA A 367 -5.32 38.57 22.08
N SER A 368 -4.37 37.77 21.62
CA SER A 368 -2.97 37.87 22.04
C SER A 368 -2.03 37.27 20.98
N GLN A 369 -1.76 38.14 20.01
CA GLN A 369 -0.57 38.31 19.17
C GLN A 369 -0.20 37.33 18.03
N PRO A 370 0.23 37.90 16.86
CA PRO A 370 0.71 37.19 15.68
C PRO A 370 2.25 37.14 15.63
N GLU A 371 2.83 36.21 14.87
CA GLU A 371 3.83 36.58 13.86
C GLU A 371 4.09 35.46 12.84
N THR A 372 4.20 35.92 11.60
CA THR A 372 4.35 35.21 10.33
C THR A 372 5.79 34.70 10.14
N THR A 373 5.98 33.48 9.63
CA THR A 373 7.28 33.07 9.06
C THR A 373 7.06 32.46 7.69
N ASP A 374 7.49 33.21 6.68
CA ASP A 374 7.47 32.87 5.26
C ASP A 374 8.73 32.06 4.91
N TRP A 375 8.54 30.90 4.27
CA TRP A 375 9.50 29.79 4.20
C TRP A 375 10.40 29.79 2.94
N TYR A 376 10.21 30.71 1.99
CA TYR A 376 11.04 30.78 0.78
C TYR A 376 11.54 32.18 0.43
N ALA A 377 12.67 32.60 1.02
CA ALA A 377 13.58 33.55 0.37
C ALA A 377 15.00 33.47 0.95
N ARG A 378 16.00 33.14 0.12
CA ARG A 378 17.42 33.15 0.52
C ARG A 378 18.26 34.10 -0.34
N ALA A 379 19.08 34.89 0.38
CA ALA A 379 20.37 35.51 0.05
C ALA A 379 20.39 36.72 -0.92
N PRO A 380 21.36 37.68 -0.80
CA PRO A 380 22.74 37.48 -0.32
C PRO A 380 23.26 38.46 0.76
N ARG A 381 24.38 38.07 1.38
CA ARG A 381 25.15 38.87 2.36
C ARG A 381 26.26 39.65 1.67
N THR A 382 26.42 40.94 2.01
CA THR A 382 27.69 41.67 1.93
C THR A 382 27.85 42.69 3.07
N ALA A 383 28.84 42.38 3.91
CA ALA A 383 29.82 43.18 4.68
C ALA A 383 29.60 44.64 5.18
N SER A 384 30.00 44.80 6.46
CA SER A 384 30.83 45.88 7.07
C SER A 384 30.16 47.20 7.51
N PRO A 385 30.82 48.04 8.35
CA PRO A 385 31.67 47.78 9.52
C PRO A 385 31.42 48.72 10.73
N GLY A 386 31.98 48.37 11.91
CA GLY A 386 32.82 49.30 12.69
C GLY A 386 32.23 50.24 13.76
N ARG A 387 32.80 50.10 14.98
CA ARG A 387 33.17 51.13 16.01
C ARG A 387 32.05 52.08 16.51
N GLY A 388 31.88 52.33 17.81
CA GLY A 388 32.66 52.06 19.02
C GLY A 388 32.47 53.19 20.05
N VAL A 389 32.76 52.89 21.32
CA VAL A 389 33.06 53.79 22.49
C VAL A 389 31.92 54.76 22.92
N ALA A 390 31.71 55.21 24.16
CA ALA A 390 32.37 55.23 25.48
C ALA A 390 31.22 55.36 26.51
N LEU A 391 31.35 55.01 27.80
CA LEU A 391 32.26 55.55 28.82
C LEU A 391 32.44 54.53 29.96
#